data_AF-A0A2E9QDK5-F1
#
_entry.id   AF-A0A2E9QDK5-F1
#
_cell.length_a   1.000
_cell.length_b   1.000
_cell.length_c   1.000
_cell.angle_alpha   90.00
_cell.angle_beta   90.00
_cell.angle_gamma   90.00
#
_symmetry.space_group_name_H-M   'P 1'
#
loop_
_entity.id
_entity.type
_entity.pdbx_description
1 polymer ?
#
loop_
_entity_poly.entity_id
_entity_poly.type
_entity_poly.pdbx_seq_one_letter_code
_entity_poly.pdbx_strand_id
1 'polypeptide(L)'
;MVISESEFKDLCKLARLDPEDESLKNLMSDFNRILESVEQINEIQVEEAAGMSELDTRDMARPDEPVEPLGTEAIAAIAPDFQSGHFVVPGVIESEG
;
A
#
# COMPACT_ATOMS: atom_id res chain seq x y z
N MET A 1 -19.37 5.30 -11.93
CA MET A 1 -19.31 5.51 -10.47
C MET A 1 -18.36 6.66 -10.21
N VAL A 2 -18.71 7.58 -9.32
CA VAL A 2 -17.89 8.76 -9.03
C VAL A 2 -17.75 8.87 -7.51
N ILE A 3 -16.53 9.07 -7.03
CA ILE A 3 -16.27 9.26 -5.60
C ILE A 3 -16.40 10.72 -5.21
N SER A 4 -16.85 10.98 -3.99
CA SER A 4 -16.88 12.31 -3.37
C SER A 4 -15.49 12.75 -2.90
N GLU A 5 -15.31 14.06 -2.68
CA GLU A 5 -14.07 14.59 -2.12
C GLU A 5 -13.76 14.02 -0.72
N SER A 6 -14.79 13.78 0.10
CA SER A 6 -14.62 13.15 1.42
C SER A 6 -14.08 11.72 1.31
N GLU A 7 -14.63 10.92 0.41
CA GLU A 7 -14.16 9.54 0.18
C GLU A 7 -12.73 9.53 -0.38
N PHE A 8 -12.39 10.50 -1.23
CA PHE A 8 -11.03 10.66 -1.73
C PHE A 8 -10.04 11.00 -0.60
N LYS A 9 -10.40 11.90 0.32
CA LYS A 9 -9.56 12.24 1.48
C LYS A 9 -9.37 11.04 2.42
N ASP A 10 -10.43 10.26 2.66
CA ASP A 10 -10.34 9.03 3.45
C ASP A 10 -9.41 8.00 2.80
N LEU A 11 -9.49 7.85 1.46
CA LEU A 11 -8.59 6.97 0.71
C LEU A 11 -7.14 7.44 0.79
N CYS A 12 -6.88 8.74 0.66
CA CYS A 12 -5.54 9.32 0.83
C CYS A 12 -4.98 9.00 2.21
N LYS A 13 -5.80 9.15 3.26
CA LYS A 13 -5.41 8.81 4.63
C LYS A 13 -5.04 7.33 4.80
N LEU A 14 -5.82 6.43 4.20
CA LEU A 14 -5.53 4.99 4.19
C LEU A 14 -4.22 4.67 3.46
N ALA A 15 -3.95 5.37 2.36
CA ALA A 15 -2.73 5.23 1.57
C ALA A 15 -1.50 5.97 2.13
N ARG A 16 -1.64 6.70 3.26
CA ARG A 16 -0.61 7.58 3.83
C ARG A 16 -0.16 8.69 2.86
N LEU A 17 -1.09 9.20 2.06
CA LEU A 17 -0.91 10.36 1.19
C LEU A 17 -1.53 11.60 1.85
N ASP A 18 -0.86 12.74 1.67
CA ASP A 18 -1.40 14.04 2.10
C ASP A 18 -2.37 14.57 1.03
N PRO A 19 -3.68 14.70 1.32
CA PRO A 19 -4.65 15.17 0.32
C PRO A 19 -4.48 16.65 -0.06
N GLU A 20 -3.74 17.44 0.73
CA GLU A 20 -3.45 18.85 0.42
C GLU A 20 -2.17 19.02 -0.41
N ASP A 21 -1.49 17.92 -0.76
CA ASP A 21 -0.34 17.93 -1.65
C ASP A 21 -0.76 18.38 -3.06
N GLU A 22 -0.18 19.50 -3.50
CA GLU A 22 -0.39 20.10 -4.81
C GLU A 22 -0.14 19.14 -5.98
N SER A 23 0.77 18.18 -5.81
CA SER A 23 1.08 17.15 -6.82
C SER A 23 -0.08 16.18 -7.06
N LEU A 24 -1.03 16.08 -6.11
CA LEU A 24 -2.17 15.18 -6.16
C LEU A 24 -3.46 15.86 -6.65
N LYS A 25 -3.42 17.14 -7.02
CA LYS A 25 -4.61 17.92 -7.43
C LYS A 25 -5.43 17.28 -8.56
N ASN A 26 -4.78 16.57 -9.48
CA ASN A 26 -5.45 15.90 -10.58
C ASN A 26 -5.77 14.43 -10.29
N LEU A 27 -5.25 13.87 -9.20
CA LEU A 27 -5.33 12.44 -8.90
C LEU A 27 -6.78 11.97 -8.73
N MET A 28 -7.64 12.79 -8.10
CA MET A 28 -9.06 12.46 -7.97
C MET A 28 -9.75 12.35 -9.34
N SER A 29 -9.45 13.27 -10.26
CA SER A 29 -10.01 13.23 -11.62
C SER A 29 -9.52 12.00 -12.38
N ASP A 30 -8.23 11.69 -12.30
CA ASP A 30 -7.66 10.53 -12.98
C ASP A 30 -8.17 9.21 -12.37
N PHE A 31 -8.35 9.16 -11.05
CA PHE A 31 -8.93 8.02 -10.36
C PHE A 31 -10.37 7.77 -10.82
N ASN A 32 -11.20 8.81 -10.96
CA ASN A 32 -12.55 8.66 -11.50
C ASN A 32 -12.55 8.09 -12.94
N ARG A 33 -11.61 8.51 -13.79
CA ARG A 33 -11.46 7.95 -15.15
C ARG A 33 -11.06 6.46 -15.13
N ILE A 34 -10.25 6.05 -14.15
CA ILE A 34 -9.90 4.64 -13.94
C ILE A 34 -11.15 3.86 -13.51
N LEU A 35 -11.94 4.39 -12.58
CA LEU A 35 -13.19 3.74 -12.15
C LEU A 35 -14.16 3.55 -13.32
N GLU A 36 -14.36 4.56 -14.16
CA GLU A 36 -15.16 4.46 -15.39
C GLU A 36 -14.63 3.37 -16.34
N SER A 37 -13.32 3.21 -16.43
CA SER A 37 -12.70 2.16 -17.25
C SER A 37 -12.93 0.76 -16.66
N VAL A 38 -12.85 0.62 -15.33
CA VAL A 38 -13.10 -0.64 -14.62
C VAL A 38 -14.58 -1.03 -14.68
N GLU A 39 -15.50 -0.08 -14.74
CA GLU A 39 -16.94 -0.36 -14.88
C GLU A 39 -17.28 -1.16 -16.14
N GLN A 40 -16.48 -1.05 -17.20
CA GLN A 40 -16.65 -1.85 -18.43
C GLN A 40 -16.51 -3.35 -18.17
N ILE A 41 -15.78 -3.75 -17.11
CA ILE A 41 -15.60 -5.15 -16.73
C ILE A 41 -16.89 -5.74 -16.14
N ASN A 42 -17.74 -4.91 -15.52
CA ASN A 42 -19.00 -5.38 -14.90
C ASN A 42 -20.02 -5.88 -15.93
N GLU A 43 -19.84 -5.61 -17.22
CA GLU A 43 -20.69 -6.12 -18.30
C GLU A 43 -20.48 -7.62 -18.57
N ILE A 44 -19.42 -8.21 -18.00
CA ILE A 44 -19.04 -9.60 -18.19
C ILE A 44 -19.67 -10.46 -17.09
N GLN A 45 -20.46 -11.46 -17.48
CA GLN A 45 -20.99 -12.48 -16.57
C GLN A 45 -19.87 -13.38 -16.05
N VAL A 46 -19.69 -13.41 -14.74
CA VAL A 46 -18.60 -14.13 -14.05
C VAL A 46 -19.12 -15.04 -12.92
N GLU A 47 -20.43 -15.30 -12.85
CA GLU A 47 -21.09 -16.03 -11.76
C GLU A 47 -20.56 -17.46 -11.58
N GLU A 48 -20.10 -18.10 -12.66
CA GLU A 48 -19.52 -19.46 -12.65
C GLU A 48 -17.98 -19.45 -12.75
N ALA A 49 -17.36 -18.27 -12.85
CA ALA A 49 -15.91 -18.15 -12.96
C ALA A 49 -15.25 -18.25 -11.58
N ALA A 50 -14.43 -19.28 -11.38
CA ALA A 50 -13.57 -19.34 -10.21
C ALA A 50 -12.53 -18.21 -10.28
N GLY A 51 -12.36 -17.47 -9.18
CA GLY A 51 -11.28 -16.48 -9.06
C GLY A 51 -9.93 -17.15 -9.31
N MET A 52 -9.14 -16.58 -10.22
CA MET A 52 -7.79 -17.07 -10.48
C MET A 52 -6.85 -16.56 -9.38
N SER A 53 -6.44 -17.44 -8.47
CA SER A 53 -5.24 -17.25 -7.66
C SER A 53 -4.15 -18.09 -8.30
N GLU A 54 -3.05 -17.48 -8.72
CA GLU A 54 -1.88 -18.26 -9.15
C GLU A 54 -1.18 -18.91 -7.95
N LEU A 55 -0.58 -20.07 -8.26
CA LEU A 55 0.13 -21.02 -7.40
C LEU A 55 -0.71 -21.73 -6.34
N ASP A 56 -0.87 -23.04 -6.54
CA ASP A 56 -1.32 -23.99 -5.51
C ASP A 56 -0.19 -24.14 -4.46
N THR A 57 -0.05 -23.16 -3.56
CA THR A 57 1.05 -23.08 -2.57
C THR A 57 0.86 -24.03 -1.39
N ARG A 58 0.25 -25.21 -1.59
CA ARG A 58 -0.17 -26.08 -0.48
C ARG A 58 0.99 -26.61 0.37
N ASP A 59 2.22 -26.63 -0.15
CA ASP A 59 3.37 -27.23 0.53
C ASP A 59 4.67 -26.40 0.43
N MET A 60 4.58 -25.07 0.30
CA MET A 60 5.78 -24.21 0.27
C MET A 60 6.22 -23.82 1.68
N ALA A 61 6.97 -24.69 2.34
CA ALA A 61 7.62 -24.40 3.62
C ALA A 61 9.10 -24.02 3.45
N ARG A 62 9.56 -23.02 4.20
CA ARG A 62 10.99 -22.70 4.36
C ARG A 62 11.60 -23.64 5.41
N PRO A 63 12.80 -24.21 5.21
CA PRO A 63 13.50 -24.97 6.25
C PRO A 63 13.80 -24.08 7.46
N ASP A 64 13.77 -24.65 8.66
CA ASP A 64 14.07 -23.95 9.91
C ASP A 64 15.58 -23.88 10.17
N GLU A 65 16.29 -23.28 9.21
CA GLU A 65 17.74 -23.08 9.29
C GLU A 65 18.04 -21.58 9.44
N PRO A 66 18.94 -21.19 10.36
CA PRO A 66 19.33 -19.81 10.53
C PRO A 66 20.19 -19.35 9.34
N VAL A 67 19.94 -18.13 8.89
CA VAL A 67 20.73 -17.46 7.83
C VAL A 67 21.39 -16.22 8.45
N GLU A 68 22.59 -15.88 7.96
CA GLU A 68 23.31 -14.70 8.41
C GLU A 68 22.49 -13.41 8.13
N PRO A 69 22.26 -12.55 9.14
CA PRO A 69 21.55 -11.29 8.94
C PRO A 69 22.43 -10.27 8.19
N LEU A 70 21.78 -9.31 7.52
CA LEU A 70 22.42 -8.31 6.66
C LEU A 70 23.52 -7.45 7.36
N GLY A 71 23.49 -7.34 8.68
CA GLY A 71 24.44 -6.57 9.48
C GLY A 71 24.07 -5.08 9.63
N THR A 72 24.42 -4.49 10.78
CA THR A 72 24.01 -3.13 11.16
C THR A 72 24.59 -2.05 10.24
N GLU A 73 25.82 -2.23 9.74
CA GLU A 73 26.48 -1.26 8.85
C GLU A 73 25.75 -1.13 7.51
N ALA A 74 25.36 -2.25 6.90
CA ALA A 74 24.59 -2.27 5.66
C ALA A 74 23.19 -1.65 5.84
N ILE A 75 22.55 -1.87 6.99
CA ILE A 75 21.27 -1.24 7.34
C ILE A 75 21.43 0.28 7.48
N ALA A 76 22.45 0.73 8.22
CA ALA A 76 22.72 2.14 8.45
C ALA A 76 23.03 2.89 7.13
N ALA A 77 23.66 2.23 6.16
CA ALA A 77 24.00 2.81 4.87
C ALA A 77 22.77 3.18 4.01
N ILE A 78 21.63 2.50 4.20
CA ILE A 78 20.39 2.75 3.44
C ILE A 78 19.33 3.53 4.23
N ALA A 79 19.50 3.62 5.56
CA ALA A 79 18.52 4.22 6.44
C ALA A 79 18.54 5.76 6.33
N PRO A 80 17.38 6.43 6.18
CA PRO A 80 17.31 7.90 6.16
C PRO A 80 17.84 8.56 7.45
N ASP A 81 17.49 8.00 8.61
CA ASP A 81 18.02 8.41 9.92
C ASP A 81 18.20 7.16 10.80
N PHE A 82 19.42 6.98 11.32
CA PHE A 82 19.80 5.79 12.06
C PHE A 82 20.80 6.15 13.16
N GLN A 83 20.45 5.84 14.41
CA GLN A 83 21.24 6.21 15.58
C GLN A 83 21.24 5.08 16.60
N SER A 84 22.41 4.82 17.20
CA SER A 84 22.57 3.82 18.27
C SER A 84 21.98 2.44 17.94
N GLY A 85 22.03 2.03 16.67
CA GLY A 85 21.48 0.74 16.21
C GLY A 85 19.98 0.73 15.91
N HIS A 86 19.31 1.90 15.84
CA HIS A 86 17.86 2.01 15.67
C HIS A 86 17.50 3.01 14.56
N PHE A 87 16.37 2.78 13.89
CA PHE A 87 15.74 3.78 13.02
C PHE A 87 15.14 4.90 13.88
N VAL A 88 15.44 6.14 13.51
CA VAL A 88 14.88 7.30 14.20
C VAL A 88 13.60 7.71 13.50
N VAL A 89 12.50 7.75 14.26
CA VAL A 89 11.18 8.17 13.80
C VAL A 89 10.57 9.16 14.80
N PRO A 90 9.63 10.02 14.39
CA PRO A 90 8.85 10.81 15.33
C PRO A 90 8.20 9.91 16.38
N GLY A 91 8.27 10.30 17.65
CA GLY A 91 7.66 9.55 18.74
C GLY A 91 6.15 9.41 18.52
N VAL A 92 5.61 8.25 18.87
CA VAL A 92 4.15 8.03 18.83
C VAL A 92 3.52 8.88 19.92
N ILE A 93 2.83 9.94 19.51
CA ILE A 93 1.95 10.72 20.38
C ILE A 93 0.55 10.20 20.07
N GLU A 94 -0.19 9.76 21.09
CA GLU A 94 -1.62 9.48 20.92
C GLU A 94 -2.32 10.79 20.56
N SER A 95 -2.67 10.96 19.28
CA SER A 95 -3.62 11.98 18.88
C SER A 95 -5.02 11.43 19.17
N GLU A 96 -5.76 12.06 20.09
CA GLU A 96 -7.22 11.85 20.13
C GLU A 96 -7.77 12.15 18.73
N GLY A 97 -8.61 11.23 18.23
CA GLY A 97 -9.06 11.17 16.85
C GLY A 97 -9.92 12.33 16.39
#